data_AF-A0A337SDJ7-F1
#
_entry.id   AF-A0A337SDJ7-F1
#
_cell.length_a   1.000
_cell.length_b   1.000
_cell.length_c   1.000
_cell.angle_alpha   90.00
_cell.angle_beta   90.00
_cell.angle_gamma   90.00
#
_symmetry.space_group_name_H-M   'P 1'
#
loop_
_entity.id
_entity.type
_entity.pdbx_description
1 polymer ?
#
loop_
_entity_poly.entity_id
_entity_poly.type
_entity_poly.pdbx_seq_one_letter_code
_entity_poly.pdbx_strand_id
1 'polypeptide(L)'
;MAQGRRATVSMVLLGLGLALAIIVPAVVLSRHHAHCGSQAFAHAAVAADSKVCSEIGRTILQQQGSPVDAAIAALVCTGVVNPQSMGLGGGVIFTIYNATTGKVEVINARETVPASYVPGLLDQCEQAQPLGTGAQWIGVPGELRGYAEAHRRHGHLPWAQLFWPTISLLRGDYRMPFTLSQFLQSDFLRPSLYMTSLRQLFFNGTEPLKAQDPFPWPALAATLETVATEGAEVFYTGTLGRTLLEDIANQGSQLTLQDLAEFQPEVVDALAVPLEDYTLYSPPPPAGGAILSLILNVLKGFNFSSESVARPEGSVNLYHHLVETLKFAGGQRWRLWDPRSHPDIQNASQDLLGEALAQHIQQQIDARGDHHLSHYSLAGAWGHGMGTAHVSVLGEDGSAVAATSTINTPFGAMLYSPRTGILLNNELLDLCWRRSPDSRVTPLPGETEDPTGKKREGRQAGRCSLAPGPAPLPRPAPVCTAVNGDRNGGVVWRVLAGSAAAGDTHLASSSRRATSIIHGPLHLDQCSSGVKAGDRWGWWGAHHPCCGSGHHKQAMAWL
;
A
#
# COMPACT_ATOMS: atom_id res chain seq x y z
N MET A 1 78.31 -18.65 6.48
CA MET A 1 77.00 -18.76 7.18
C MET A 1 76.11 -17.52 7.04
N ALA A 2 76.59 -16.28 7.15
CA ALA A 2 75.72 -15.07 7.11
C ALA A 2 74.92 -14.88 5.80
N GLN A 3 75.49 -15.24 4.64
CA GLN A 3 74.89 -15.00 3.32
C GLN A 3 73.65 -15.87 3.06
N GLY A 4 73.66 -17.13 3.51
CA GLY A 4 72.50 -18.04 3.41
C GLY A 4 71.29 -17.59 4.23
N ARG A 5 71.51 -16.95 5.38
CA ARG A 5 70.43 -16.35 6.20
C ARG A 5 69.73 -15.18 5.52
N ARG A 6 70.46 -14.34 4.77
CA ARG A 6 69.83 -13.24 4.00
C ARG A 6 68.97 -13.79 2.85
N ALA A 7 69.45 -14.80 2.13
CA ALA A 7 68.68 -15.43 1.05
C ALA A 7 67.40 -16.11 1.54
N THR A 8 67.44 -16.79 2.69
CA THR A 8 66.23 -17.38 3.30
C THR A 8 65.24 -16.32 3.77
N VAL A 9 65.68 -15.25 4.42
CA VAL A 9 64.79 -14.14 4.83
C VAL A 9 64.13 -13.48 3.60
N SER A 10 64.87 -13.23 2.52
CA SER A 10 64.30 -12.67 1.29
C SER A 10 63.26 -13.61 0.64
N MET A 11 63.52 -14.93 0.58
CA MET A 11 62.53 -15.89 0.05
C MET A 11 61.27 -15.99 0.93
N VAL A 12 61.41 -15.95 2.26
CA VAL A 12 60.25 -15.94 3.17
C VAL A 12 59.41 -14.67 3.01
N LEU A 13 60.04 -13.50 2.89
CA LEU A 13 59.34 -12.24 2.63
C LEU A 13 58.65 -12.22 1.27
N LEU A 14 59.28 -12.76 0.22
CA LEU A 14 58.67 -12.89 -1.10
C LEU A 14 57.44 -13.82 -1.08
N GLY A 15 57.55 -14.96 -0.38
CA GLY A 15 56.46 -15.90 -0.20
C GLY A 15 55.28 -15.32 0.58
N LEU A 16 55.55 -14.56 1.66
CA LEU A 16 54.53 -13.83 2.41
C LEU A 16 53.84 -12.75 1.56
N GLY A 17 54.61 -12.01 0.75
CA GLY A 17 54.05 -11.01 -0.18
C GLY A 17 53.14 -11.64 -1.23
N LEU A 18 53.55 -12.77 -1.82
CA LEU A 18 52.75 -13.51 -2.80
C LEU A 18 51.48 -14.09 -2.16
N ALA A 19 51.59 -14.66 -0.95
CA ALA A 19 50.46 -15.18 -0.20
C ALA A 19 49.44 -14.08 0.11
N LEU A 20 49.87 -12.91 0.59
CA LEU A 20 48.99 -11.75 0.80
C LEU A 20 48.34 -11.27 -0.50
N ALA A 21 49.09 -11.21 -1.60
CA ALA A 21 48.59 -10.80 -2.91
C ALA A 21 47.53 -11.76 -3.50
N ILE A 22 47.45 -13.02 -3.04
CA ILE A 22 46.43 -13.99 -3.44
C ILE A 22 45.28 -14.03 -2.42
N ILE A 23 45.61 -14.08 -1.12
CA ILE A 23 44.63 -14.21 -0.03
C ILE A 23 43.77 -12.96 0.09
N VAL A 24 44.32 -11.75 -0.03
CA VAL A 24 43.52 -10.52 0.11
C VAL A 24 42.46 -10.40 -1.00
N PRO A 25 42.77 -10.55 -2.31
CA PRO A 25 41.73 -10.59 -3.33
C PRO A 25 40.77 -11.76 -3.16
N ALA A 26 41.23 -12.96 -2.80
CA ALA A 26 40.35 -14.11 -2.58
C ALA A 26 39.35 -13.87 -1.43
N VAL A 27 39.79 -13.26 -0.31
CA VAL A 27 38.92 -12.92 0.82
C VAL A 27 37.97 -11.77 0.47
N VAL A 28 38.41 -10.77 -0.32
CA VAL A 28 37.53 -9.69 -0.80
C VAL A 28 36.46 -10.25 -1.75
N LEU A 29 36.84 -11.05 -2.74
CA LEU A 29 35.92 -11.71 -3.68
C LEU A 29 34.97 -12.69 -2.97
N SER A 30 35.45 -13.40 -1.95
CA SER A 30 34.64 -14.31 -1.12
C SER A 30 33.68 -13.56 -0.20
N ARG A 31 34.03 -12.35 0.27
CA ARG A 31 33.10 -11.48 1.02
C ARG A 31 32.06 -10.80 0.14
N HIS A 32 32.37 -10.54 -1.14
CA HIS A 32 31.36 -10.12 -2.11
C HIS A 32 30.43 -11.27 -2.52
N HIS A 33 30.91 -12.51 -2.54
CA HIS A 33 30.08 -13.72 -2.59
C HIS A 33 29.53 -14.10 -1.20
N ALA A 34 28.84 -13.15 -0.56
CA ALA A 34 27.87 -13.53 0.45
C ALA A 34 26.96 -14.61 -0.16
N HIS A 35 26.88 -15.79 0.47
CA HIS A 35 25.95 -16.84 0.06
C HIS A 35 24.52 -16.40 0.39
N CYS A 36 24.03 -15.49 -0.42
CA CYS A 36 22.63 -15.32 -0.76
C CYS A 36 22.00 -16.70 -0.90
N GLY A 37 20.88 -16.92 -0.20
CA GLY A 37 20.12 -18.15 -0.33
C GLY A 37 19.66 -18.39 -1.77
N SER A 38 19.11 -19.58 -2.05
CA SER A 38 18.58 -19.92 -3.37
C SER A 38 17.44 -19.01 -3.84
N GLN A 39 16.90 -18.16 -2.95
CA GLN A 39 15.92 -17.11 -3.25
C GLN A 39 16.41 -15.67 -3.01
N ALA A 40 17.70 -15.40 -2.90
CA ALA A 40 18.21 -14.04 -2.73
C ALA A 40 18.72 -13.43 -4.05
N PHE A 41 18.15 -12.28 -4.42
CA PHE A 41 18.49 -11.53 -5.63
C PHE A 41 19.76 -10.70 -5.41
N ALA A 42 20.76 -10.84 -6.29
CA ALA A 42 22.08 -10.25 -6.11
C ALA A 42 22.18 -8.76 -6.49
N HIS A 43 21.23 -8.24 -7.28
CA HIS A 43 21.29 -6.89 -7.85
C HIS A 43 20.05 -6.05 -7.49
N ALA A 44 18.88 -6.48 -7.94
CA ALA A 44 17.64 -5.71 -7.83
C ALA A 44 16.42 -6.64 -7.70
N ALA A 45 15.29 -6.10 -7.22
CA ALA A 45 14.05 -6.86 -7.03
C ALA A 45 12.80 -6.01 -7.33
N VAL A 46 11.76 -6.66 -7.86
CA VAL A 46 10.43 -6.09 -8.06
C VAL A 46 9.40 -7.06 -7.47
N ALA A 47 8.49 -6.55 -6.65
CA ALA A 47 7.34 -7.27 -6.14
C ALA A 47 6.06 -6.49 -6.51
N ALA A 48 5.23 -7.11 -7.33
CA ALA A 48 3.89 -6.65 -7.69
C ALA A 48 2.88 -7.79 -7.50
N ASP A 49 1.58 -7.47 -7.46
CA ASP A 49 0.49 -8.43 -7.22
C ASP A 49 0.43 -9.59 -8.23
N SER A 50 1.02 -9.43 -9.40
CA SER A 50 1.09 -10.46 -10.43
C SER A 50 2.53 -10.73 -10.90
N LYS A 51 2.76 -11.97 -11.33
CA LYS A 51 4.04 -12.40 -11.91
C LYS A 51 4.39 -11.57 -13.15
N VAL A 52 3.44 -11.38 -14.07
CA VAL A 52 3.69 -10.67 -15.34
C VAL A 52 4.07 -9.20 -15.11
N CYS A 53 3.44 -8.52 -14.16
CA CYS A 53 3.81 -7.13 -13.84
C CYS A 53 5.14 -7.03 -13.10
N SER A 54 5.47 -8.01 -12.25
CA SER A 54 6.81 -8.13 -11.66
C SER A 54 7.89 -8.37 -12.72
N GLU A 55 7.59 -9.17 -13.75
CA GLU A 55 8.50 -9.44 -14.88
C GLU A 55 8.67 -8.23 -15.80
N ILE A 56 7.61 -7.43 -16.02
CA ILE A 56 7.70 -6.14 -16.73
C ILE A 56 8.59 -5.16 -15.97
N GLY A 57 8.35 -4.94 -14.67
CA GLY A 57 9.21 -4.07 -13.85
C GLY A 57 10.67 -4.55 -13.83
N ARG A 58 10.90 -5.86 -13.69
CA ARG A 58 12.26 -6.44 -13.78
C ARG A 58 12.91 -6.15 -15.13
N THR A 59 12.16 -6.26 -16.24
CA THR A 59 12.68 -6.00 -17.59
C THR A 59 13.10 -4.55 -17.76
N ILE A 60 12.38 -3.60 -17.16
CA ILE A 60 12.74 -2.17 -17.14
C ILE A 60 14.04 -1.93 -16.36
N LEU A 61 14.23 -2.57 -15.20
CA LEU A 61 15.52 -2.51 -14.47
C LEU A 61 16.67 -3.11 -15.31
N GLN A 62 16.43 -4.23 -16.01
CA GLN A 62 17.42 -4.83 -16.92
C GLN A 62 17.78 -3.93 -18.11
N GLN A 63 16.91 -2.98 -18.46
CA GLN A 63 17.14 -1.94 -19.47
C GLN A 63 17.83 -0.68 -18.90
N GLN A 64 18.33 -0.74 -17.65
CA GLN A 64 18.97 0.37 -16.92
C GLN A 64 17.99 1.48 -16.50
N GLY A 65 16.68 1.18 -16.48
CA GLY A 65 15.68 2.06 -15.87
C GLY A 65 15.83 2.16 -14.35
N SER A 66 15.35 3.27 -13.80
CA SER A 66 15.36 3.49 -12.36
C SER A 66 14.33 2.61 -11.63
N PRO A 67 14.41 2.52 -10.29
CA PRO A 67 13.35 1.94 -9.48
C PRO A 67 11.97 2.56 -9.73
N VAL A 68 11.92 3.86 -10.10
CA VAL A 68 10.66 4.56 -10.42
C VAL A 68 10.16 4.20 -11.81
N ASP A 69 11.03 4.10 -12.82
CA ASP A 69 10.66 3.59 -14.15
C ASP A 69 10.02 2.20 -14.04
N ALA A 70 10.66 1.31 -13.27
CA ALA A 70 10.19 -0.05 -13.06
C ALA A 70 8.89 -0.11 -12.26
N ALA A 71 8.71 0.76 -11.27
CA ALA A 71 7.46 0.87 -10.51
C ALA A 71 6.31 1.32 -11.42
N ILE A 72 6.50 2.38 -12.22
CA ILE A 72 5.48 2.89 -13.15
C ILE A 72 5.07 1.81 -14.16
N ALA A 73 6.04 1.14 -14.80
CA ALA A 73 5.73 0.09 -15.78
C ALA A 73 4.98 -1.12 -15.15
N ALA A 74 5.35 -1.51 -13.93
CA ALA A 74 4.65 -2.55 -13.18
C ALA A 74 3.23 -2.12 -12.76
N LEU A 75 3.03 -0.86 -12.36
CA LEU A 75 1.70 -0.31 -12.03
C LEU A 75 0.79 -0.19 -13.26
N VAL A 76 1.32 0.28 -14.39
CA VAL A 76 0.60 0.32 -15.68
C VAL A 76 0.13 -1.09 -16.09
N CYS A 77 0.99 -2.11 -15.94
CA CYS A 77 0.58 -3.50 -16.10
C CYS A 77 -0.48 -3.93 -15.07
N THR A 78 -0.33 -3.51 -13.82
CA THR A 78 -1.23 -3.92 -12.73
C THR A 78 -2.64 -3.36 -12.93
N GLY A 79 -2.79 -2.18 -13.53
CA GLY A 79 -4.10 -1.63 -13.89
C GLY A 79 -4.82 -2.37 -15.03
N VAL A 80 -4.08 -3.21 -15.77
CA VAL A 80 -4.64 -4.11 -16.80
C VAL A 80 -4.96 -5.49 -16.22
N VAL A 81 -4.13 -6.00 -15.30
CA VAL A 81 -4.26 -7.35 -14.70
C VAL A 81 -5.19 -7.38 -13.49
N ASN A 82 -5.22 -6.31 -12.70
CA ASN A 82 -6.05 -6.09 -11.52
C ASN A 82 -6.90 -4.80 -11.65
N PRO A 83 -7.68 -4.61 -12.73
CA PRO A 83 -8.49 -3.40 -12.95
C PRO A 83 -9.60 -3.22 -11.92
N GLN A 84 -9.91 -4.26 -11.13
CA GLN A 84 -10.79 -4.14 -9.96
C GLN A 84 -10.17 -3.34 -8.82
N SER A 85 -8.86 -3.10 -8.80
CA SER A 85 -8.13 -2.57 -7.65
C SER A 85 -7.46 -1.22 -7.91
N MET A 86 -6.97 -0.96 -9.14
CA MET A 86 -6.46 0.35 -9.56
C MET A 86 -6.47 0.54 -11.08
N GLY A 87 -6.15 1.75 -11.55
CA GLY A 87 -6.03 2.09 -12.97
C GLY A 87 -6.04 3.59 -13.21
N LEU A 88 -5.86 4.03 -14.46
CA LEU A 88 -5.67 5.45 -14.82
C LEU A 88 -6.76 6.43 -14.36
N GLY A 89 -7.96 5.94 -14.01
CA GLY A 89 -9.03 6.74 -13.42
C GLY A 89 -9.01 6.81 -11.89
N GLY A 90 -7.89 6.42 -11.26
CA GLY A 90 -7.65 6.41 -9.82
C GLY A 90 -6.54 7.36 -9.36
N GLY A 91 -5.86 7.00 -8.28
CA GLY A 91 -4.79 7.78 -7.65
C GLY A 91 -3.66 6.91 -7.10
N VAL A 92 -2.47 7.52 -6.96
CA VAL A 92 -1.24 6.84 -6.54
C VAL A 92 -0.47 7.62 -5.49
N ILE A 93 0.14 6.91 -4.54
CA ILE A 93 1.10 7.46 -3.59
C ILE A 93 2.41 6.71 -3.73
N PHE A 94 3.46 7.40 -4.15
CA PHE A 94 4.83 6.92 -4.14
C PHE A 94 5.54 7.34 -2.86
N THR A 95 6.29 6.44 -2.25
CA THR A 95 7.36 6.74 -1.27
C THR A 95 8.68 6.32 -1.89
N ILE A 96 9.58 7.27 -2.11
CA ILE A 96 10.79 7.11 -2.93
C ILE A 96 12.02 7.38 -2.06
N TYR A 97 12.82 6.34 -1.82
CA TYR A 97 14.12 6.46 -1.17
C TYR A 97 15.23 6.57 -2.22
N ASN A 98 16.01 7.65 -2.15
CA ASN A 98 17.16 7.87 -3.02
C ASN A 98 18.46 7.55 -2.25
N ALA A 99 19.12 6.45 -2.60
CA ALA A 99 20.29 5.95 -1.86
C ALA A 99 21.54 6.85 -1.98
N THR A 100 21.63 7.66 -3.04
CA THR A 100 22.75 8.60 -3.23
C THR A 100 22.67 9.79 -2.26
N THR A 101 21.45 10.25 -1.94
CA THR A 101 21.21 11.40 -1.07
C THR A 101 20.79 11.01 0.36
N GLY A 102 20.36 9.76 0.57
CA GLY A 102 19.80 9.29 1.84
C GLY A 102 18.40 9.84 2.17
N LYS A 103 17.74 10.50 1.21
CA LYS A 103 16.42 11.14 1.41
C LYS A 103 15.27 10.22 1.03
N VAL A 104 14.12 10.46 1.67
CA VAL A 104 12.83 9.86 1.29
C VAL A 104 11.83 10.98 0.99
N GLU A 105 11.32 11.04 -0.24
CA GLU A 105 10.21 11.91 -0.62
C GLU A 105 8.94 11.10 -0.90
N VAL A 106 7.80 11.76 -0.79
CA VAL A 106 6.48 11.20 -1.06
C VAL A 106 5.82 12.02 -2.14
N ILE A 107 5.37 11.35 -3.21
CA ILE A 107 4.56 11.94 -4.28
C ILE A 107 3.13 11.43 -4.07
N ASN A 108 2.29 12.31 -3.53
CA ASN A 108 0.88 12.07 -3.23
C ASN A 108 0.01 12.57 -4.39
N ALA A 109 -0.40 11.64 -5.24
CA ALA A 109 -1.35 11.87 -6.34
C ALA A 109 -2.69 11.17 -6.06
N ARG A 110 -3.14 11.22 -4.80
CA ARG A 110 -4.53 10.92 -4.40
C ARG A 110 -5.48 11.89 -5.07
N GLU A 111 -6.67 11.40 -5.39
CA GLU A 111 -7.73 12.15 -6.04
C GLU A 111 -8.23 13.33 -5.18
N THR A 112 -8.64 14.41 -5.85
CA THR A 112 -9.22 15.59 -5.20
C THR A 112 -10.73 15.67 -5.39
N VAL A 113 -11.41 16.44 -4.54
CA VAL A 113 -12.83 16.78 -4.76
C VAL A 113 -12.93 17.70 -5.98
N PRO A 114 -13.86 17.45 -6.92
CA PRO A 114 -14.13 18.36 -8.04
C PRO A 114 -14.69 19.71 -7.56
N ALA A 115 -14.52 20.77 -8.34
CA ALA A 115 -15.07 22.10 -8.07
C ALA A 115 -16.60 22.13 -8.04
N SER A 116 -17.26 21.23 -8.78
CA SER A 116 -18.70 20.96 -8.70
C SER A 116 -18.95 19.55 -8.18
N TYR A 117 -19.63 19.44 -7.04
CA TYR A 117 -20.02 18.17 -6.43
C TYR A 117 -21.49 18.20 -6.01
N VAL A 118 -22.08 17.01 -5.83
CA VAL A 118 -23.50 16.86 -5.47
C VAL A 118 -23.77 17.44 -4.07
N PRO A 119 -24.70 18.41 -3.92
CA PRO A 119 -25.12 18.88 -2.60
C PRO A 119 -25.67 17.74 -1.75
N GLY A 120 -25.24 17.65 -0.48
CA GLY A 120 -25.64 16.55 0.41
C GLY A 120 -25.02 15.19 0.05
N LEU A 121 -23.91 15.13 -0.69
CA LEU A 121 -23.21 13.88 -1.01
C LEU A 121 -22.94 13.02 0.24
N LEU A 122 -22.51 13.64 1.35
CA LEU A 122 -22.21 12.93 2.60
C LEU A 122 -23.45 12.41 3.34
N ASP A 123 -24.65 12.90 3.00
CA ASP A 123 -25.91 12.38 3.55
C ASP A 123 -26.32 11.07 2.85
N GLN A 124 -25.69 10.74 1.70
CA GLN A 124 -25.88 9.49 0.94
C GLN A 124 -24.93 8.36 1.38
N CYS A 125 -24.07 8.61 2.37
CA CYS A 125 -23.02 7.67 2.77
C CYS A 125 -23.57 6.29 3.17
N GLU A 126 -24.65 6.23 3.94
CA GLU A 126 -25.24 4.96 4.39
C GLU A 126 -25.72 4.09 3.22
N GLN A 127 -26.35 4.71 2.22
CA GLN A 127 -26.89 4.01 1.04
C GLN A 127 -25.80 3.68 0.00
N ALA A 128 -24.68 4.38 0.03
CA ALA A 128 -23.55 4.15 -0.86
C ALA A 128 -22.63 3.01 -0.39
N GLN A 129 -22.57 2.73 0.92
CA GLN A 129 -21.73 1.64 1.43
C GLN A 129 -22.24 0.26 0.98
N PRO A 130 -21.35 -0.71 0.72
CA PRO A 130 -19.88 -0.62 0.79
C PRO A 130 -19.21 -0.40 -0.58
N LEU A 131 -19.99 -0.07 -1.62
CA LEU A 131 -19.52 -0.07 -3.03
C LEU A 131 -19.43 1.31 -3.68
N GLY A 132 -19.90 2.38 -3.03
CA GLY A 132 -19.89 3.77 -3.53
C GLY A 132 -20.20 3.91 -5.02
N THR A 133 -21.23 3.21 -5.50
CA THR A 133 -21.55 3.12 -6.93
C THR A 133 -22.20 4.42 -7.41
N GLY A 134 -21.75 4.91 -8.58
CA GLY A 134 -22.30 6.09 -9.23
C GLY A 134 -21.31 7.25 -9.36
N ALA A 135 -21.57 8.13 -10.33
CA ALA A 135 -20.64 9.15 -10.78
C ALA A 135 -20.40 10.28 -9.77
N GLN A 136 -21.28 10.41 -8.76
CA GLN A 136 -21.15 11.39 -7.69
C GLN A 136 -20.02 11.08 -6.70
N TRP A 137 -19.48 9.86 -6.71
CA TRP A 137 -18.37 9.45 -5.83
C TRP A 137 -16.99 9.57 -6.49
N ILE A 138 -16.91 9.93 -7.77
CA ILE A 138 -15.65 10.03 -8.52
C ILE A 138 -14.88 11.29 -8.07
N GLY A 139 -13.68 11.09 -7.54
CA GLY A 139 -12.68 12.14 -7.35
C GLY A 139 -11.85 12.37 -8.62
N VAL A 140 -11.21 13.53 -8.74
CA VAL A 140 -10.41 13.90 -9.91
C VAL A 140 -9.21 12.94 -10.06
N PRO A 141 -9.08 12.16 -11.16
CA PRO A 141 -8.05 11.12 -11.28
C PRO A 141 -6.61 11.64 -11.27
N GLY A 142 -5.82 11.18 -10.30
CA GLY A 142 -4.45 11.61 -10.07
C GLY A 142 -3.35 10.68 -10.60
N GLU A 143 -3.68 9.40 -10.84
CA GLU A 143 -2.74 8.31 -11.18
C GLU A 143 -1.67 8.73 -12.19
N LEU A 144 -2.10 9.23 -13.35
CA LEU A 144 -1.23 9.50 -14.48
C LEU A 144 -0.34 10.74 -14.27
N ARG A 145 -0.80 11.76 -13.53
CA ARG A 145 0.04 12.90 -13.12
C ARG A 145 1.02 12.51 -12.02
N GLY A 146 0.64 11.59 -11.14
CA GLY A 146 1.56 10.95 -10.19
C GLY A 146 2.71 10.23 -10.90
N TYR A 147 2.40 9.42 -11.91
CA TYR A 147 3.42 8.78 -12.76
C TYR A 147 4.31 9.80 -13.46
N ALA A 148 3.73 10.85 -14.04
CA ALA A 148 4.48 11.88 -14.76
C ALA A 148 5.43 12.66 -13.84
N GLU A 149 4.99 13.06 -12.65
CA GLU A 149 5.84 13.79 -11.69
C GLU A 149 6.94 12.88 -11.11
N ALA A 150 6.63 11.60 -10.83
CA ALA A 150 7.63 10.62 -10.40
C ALA A 150 8.69 10.37 -11.48
N HIS A 151 8.26 10.17 -12.74
CA HIS A 151 9.15 10.01 -13.89
C HIS A 151 10.00 11.26 -14.15
N ARG A 152 9.41 12.46 -14.07
CA ARG A 152 10.13 13.73 -14.25
C ARG A 152 11.23 13.95 -13.20
N ARG A 153 11.09 13.37 -12.01
CA ARG A 153 12.07 13.49 -10.90
C ARG A 153 13.13 12.39 -10.89
N HIS A 154 12.75 11.16 -11.21
CA HIS A 154 13.57 9.97 -10.96
C HIS A 154 13.63 8.99 -12.13
N GLY A 155 12.98 9.28 -13.26
CA GLY A 155 13.00 8.44 -14.45
C GLY A 155 14.34 8.52 -15.18
N HIS A 156 14.81 7.38 -15.69
CA HIS A 156 16.01 7.28 -16.52
C HIS A 156 15.64 6.93 -17.97
N LEU A 157 14.62 6.09 -18.18
CA LEU A 157 14.19 5.70 -19.52
C LEU A 157 13.24 6.73 -20.16
N PRO A 158 13.17 6.80 -21.50
CA PRO A 158 12.12 7.54 -22.20
C PRO A 158 10.73 7.07 -21.79
N TRP A 159 9.86 8.01 -21.41
CA TRP A 159 8.48 7.78 -20.93
C TRP A 159 7.72 6.66 -21.65
N ALA A 160 7.72 6.69 -22.99
CA ALA A 160 7.03 5.69 -23.82
C ALA A 160 7.42 4.23 -23.50
N GLN A 161 8.67 3.97 -23.13
CA GLN A 161 9.17 2.61 -22.85
C GLN A 161 8.49 1.97 -21.63
N LEU A 162 7.94 2.77 -20.71
CA LEU A 162 7.25 2.29 -19.52
C LEU A 162 5.86 1.70 -19.84
N PHE A 163 5.27 2.11 -20.97
CA PHE A 163 3.92 1.73 -21.39
C PHE A 163 3.92 0.59 -22.43
N TRP A 164 4.93 0.56 -23.31
CA TRP A 164 5.02 -0.43 -24.40
C TRP A 164 4.87 -1.90 -23.97
N PRO A 165 5.48 -2.38 -22.86
CA PRO A 165 5.30 -3.77 -22.42
C PRO A 165 3.83 -4.14 -22.17
N THR A 166 3.06 -3.22 -21.58
CA THR A 166 1.63 -3.42 -21.30
C THR A 166 0.77 -3.24 -22.55
N ILE A 167 1.14 -2.32 -23.45
CA ILE A 167 0.48 -2.20 -24.77
C ILE A 167 0.66 -3.49 -25.59
N SER A 168 1.85 -4.09 -25.57
CA SER A 168 2.13 -5.38 -26.20
C SER A 168 1.33 -6.53 -25.56
N LEU A 169 1.18 -6.53 -24.23
CA LEU A 169 0.32 -7.49 -23.53
C LEU A 169 -1.13 -7.40 -24.00
N LEU A 170 -1.71 -6.19 -24.04
CA LEU A 170 -3.09 -5.95 -24.46
C LEU A 170 -3.36 -6.23 -25.96
N ARG A 171 -2.34 -6.05 -26.81
CA ARG A 171 -2.43 -6.33 -28.27
C ARG A 171 -2.18 -7.79 -28.63
N GLY A 172 -1.63 -8.58 -27.71
CA GLY A 172 -1.44 -10.01 -27.85
C GLY A 172 -2.71 -10.81 -27.56
N ASP A 173 -2.54 -12.10 -27.27
CA ASP A 173 -3.62 -12.97 -26.80
C ASP A 173 -3.92 -12.70 -25.32
N TYR A 174 -4.44 -11.51 -24.99
CA TYR A 174 -4.73 -11.14 -23.60
C TYR A 174 -5.91 -11.95 -23.07
N ARG A 175 -5.69 -12.66 -21.96
CA ARG A 175 -6.65 -13.57 -21.33
C ARG A 175 -7.07 -13.07 -19.96
N MET A 176 -8.34 -13.27 -19.65
CA MET A 176 -8.96 -12.94 -18.37
C MET A 176 -8.16 -13.52 -17.20
N PRO A 177 -7.54 -12.66 -16.35
CA PRO A 177 -6.75 -13.09 -15.20
C PRO A 177 -7.59 -13.88 -14.19
N PHE A 178 -6.96 -14.86 -13.52
CA PHE A 178 -7.66 -15.71 -12.55
C PHE A 178 -8.29 -14.88 -11.42
N THR A 179 -7.52 -14.00 -10.78
CA THR A 179 -7.99 -13.14 -9.67
C THR A 179 -9.17 -12.27 -10.10
N LEU A 180 -9.05 -11.53 -11.22
CA LEU A 180 -10.13 -10.71 -11.76
C LEU A 180 -11.40 -11.55 -12.00
N SER A 181 -11.27 -12.74 -12.58
CA SER A 181 -12.43 -13.64 -12.80
C SER A 181 -13.15 -14.06 -11.50
N GLN A 182 -12.46 -14.11 -10.35
CA GLN A 182 -13.08 -14.41 -9.06
C GLN A 182 -13.92 -13.21 -8.56
N PHE A 183 -13.47 -11.97 -8.79
CA PHE A 183 -14.26 -10.78 -8.51
C PHE A 183 -15.52 -10.71 -9.40
N LEU A 184 -15.40 -11.03 -10.69
CA LEU A 184 -16.53 -11.05 -11.63
C LEU A 184 -17.56 -12.16 -11.31
N GLN A 185 -17.12 -13.26 -10.70
CA GLN A 185 -17.97 -14.38 -10.26
C GLN A 185 -18.54 -14.20 -8.84
N SER A 186 -18.20 -13.13 -8.13
CA SER A 186 -18.71 -12.87 -6.78
C SER A 186 -20.22 -12.58 -6.83
N ASP A 187 -21.03 -13.35 -6.10
CA ASP A 187 -22.48 -13.11 -5.95
C ASP A 187 -22.79 -11.70 -5.42
N PHE A 188 -21.85 -11.09 -4.67
CA PHE A 188 -21.98 -9.73 -4.16
C PHE A 188 -21.75 -8.65 -5.23
N LEU A 189 -20.75 -8.83 -6.12
CA LEU A 189 -20.37 -7.82 -7.11
C LEU A 189 -21.09 -8.00 -8.45
N ARG A 190 -21.40 -9.24 -8.84
CA ARG A 190 -22.00 -9.58 -10.14
C ARG A 190 -23.28 -8.79 -10.46
N PRO A 191 -24.22 -8.55 -9.53
CA PRO A 191 -25.42 -7.76 -9.82
C PRO A 191 -25.08 -6.31 -10.19
N SER A 192 -24.22 -5.63 -9.42
CA SER A 192 -23.82 -4.24 -9.70
C SER A 192 -23.04 -4.14 -11.01
N LEU A 193 -22.08 -5.03 -11.24
CA LEU A 193 -21.29 -5.10 -12.48
C LEU A 193 -22.16 -5.27 -13.73
N TYR A 194 -23.23 -6.08 -13.64
CA TYR A 194 -24.13 -6.34 -14.75
C TYR A 194 -25.10 -5.17 -15.04
N MET A 195 -25.42 -4.37 -14.02
CA MET A 195 -26.33 -3.22 -14.15
C MET A 195 -25.64 -1.92 -14.58
N THR A 196 -24.31 -1.88 -14.64
CA THR A 196 -23.52 -0.69 -15.01
C THR A 196 -22.79 -0.83 -16.35
N SER A 197 -22.05 0.22 -16.75
CA SER A 197 -21.27 0.25 -17.99
C SER A 197 -20.16 -0.81 -18.03
N LEU A 198 -19.70 -1.31 -16.88
CA LEU A 198 -18.72 -2.40 -16.78
C LEU A 198 -19.19 -3.72 -17.41
N ARG A 199 -20.51 -3.92 -17.55
CA ARG A 199 -21.07 -5.05 -18.30
C ARG A 199 -20.48 -5.16 -19.71
N GLN A 200 -20.23 -4.02 -20.37
CA GLN A 200 -19.72 -3.96 -21.75
C GLN A 200 -18.30 -4.52 -21.87
N LEU A 201 -17.52 -4.48 -20.78
CA LEU A 201 -16.13 -4.93 -20.73
C LEU A 201 -16.01 -6.38 -20.23
N PHE A 202 -16.80 -6.77 -19.23
CA PHE A 202 -16.59 -8.00 -18.47
C PHE A 202 -17.60 -9.13 -18.72
N PHE A 203 -18.63 -8.94 -19.55
CA PHE A 203 -19.68 -9.94 -19.77
C PHE A 203 -19.85 -10.32 -21.24
N ASN A 204 -20.07 -11.60 -21.49
CA ASN A 204 -20.55 -12.13 -22.76
C ASN A 204 -22.05 -12.44 -22.62
N GLY A 205 -22.90 -11.53 -23.12
CA GLY A 205 -24.35 -11.62 -22.96
C GLY A 205 -24.81 -11.39 -21.51
N THR A 206 -25.04 -12.49 -20.78
CA THR A 206 -25.48 -12.52 -19.36
C THR A 206 -24.44 -13.09 -18.40
N GLU A 207 -23.42 -13.77 -18.92
CA GLU A 207 -22.37 -14.41 -18.10
C GLU A 207 -21.10 -13.55 -18.04
N PRO A 208 -20.48 -13.41 -16.86
CA PRO A 208 -19.17 -12.79 -16.75
C PRO A 208 -18.10 -13.68 -17.43
N LEU A 209 -17.05 -13.04 -17.95
CA LEU A 209 -15.87 -13.71 -18.46
C LEU A 209 -15.19 -14.54 -17.35
N LYS A 210 -14.75 -15.75 -17.70
CA LYS A 210 -14.10 -16.72 -16.82
C LYS A 210 -12.59 -16.66 -17.00
N ALA A 211 -11.84 -17.20 -16.04
CA ALA A 211 -10.38 -17.30 -16.15
C ALA A 211 -9.98 -17.97 -17.48
N GLN A 212 -9.00 -17.39 -18.18
CA GLN A 212 -8.51 -17.81 -19.50
C GLN A 212 -9.43 -17.54 -20.71
N ASP A 213 -10.61 -16.96 -20.53
CA ASP A 213 -11.40 -16.44 -21.66
C ASP A 213 -10.62 -15.32 -22.38
N PRO A 214 -10.78 -15.16 -23.71
CA PRO A 214 -10.23 -14.00 -24.43
C PRO A 214 -10.80 -12.70 -23.85
N PHE A 215 -9.91 -11.76 -23.50
CA PHE A 215 -10.28 -10.49 -22.88
C PHE A 215 -9.68 -9.30 -23.64
N PRO A 216 -10.18 -8.99 -24.85
CA PRO A 216 -9.67 -7.88 -25.65
C PRO A 216 -10.08 -6.52 -25.04
N TRP A 217 -9.11 -5.64 -24.83
CA TRP A 217 -9.36 -4.29 -24.29
C TRP A 217 -8.78 -3.18 -25.20
N PRO A 218 -9.28 -3.06 -26.45
CA PRO A 218 -8.67 -2.22 -27.47
C PRO A 218 -8.68 -0.72 -27.14
N ALA A 219 -9.72 -0.23 -26.45
CA ALA A 219 -9.83 1.17 -26.04
C ALA A 219 -8.71 1.56 -25.07
N LEU A 220 -8.43 0.73 -24.05
CA LEU A 220 -7.33 0.98 -23.11
C LEU A 220 -5.96 0.82 -23.80
N ALA A 221 -5.81 -0.12 -24.72
CA ALA A 221 -4.58 -0.27 -25.50
C ALA A 221 -4.26 0.98 -26.34
N ALA A 222 -5.28 1.58 -26.97
CA ALA A 222 -5.15 2.84 -27.70
C ALA A 222 -4.84 4.01 -26.76
N THR A 223 -5.54 4.13 -25.63
CA THR A 223 -5.27 5.13 -24.59
C THR A 223 -3.84 5.06 -24.07
N LEU A 224 -3.33 3.86 -23.76
CA LEU A 224 -1.94 3.70 -23.31
C LEU A 224 -0.94 4.07 -24.41
N GLU A 225 -1.23 3.80 -25.68
CA GLU A 225 -0.40 4.23 -26.80
C GLU A 225 -0.39 5.76 -26.96
N THR A 226 -1.55 6.42 -26.92
CA THR A 226 -1.66 7.89 -26.91
C THR A 226 -0.89 8.50 -25.74
N VAL A 227 -1.02 7.95 -24.53
CA VAL A 227 -0.28 8.40 -23.35
C VAL A 227 1.23 8.16 -23.49
N ALA A 228 1.65 7.06 -24.13
CA ALA A 228 3.06 6.76 -24.38
C ALA A 228 3.69 7.73 -25.38
N THR A 229 2.95 8.16 -26.41
CA THR A 229 3.45 9.00 -27.51
C THR A 229 3.29 10.50 -27.27
N GLU A 230 2.18 10.93 -26.68
CA GLU A 230 1.85 12.35 -26.44
C GLU A 230 2.13 12.80 -24.99
N GLY A 231 2.38 11.86 -24.08
CA GLY A 231 2.64 12.13 -22.66
C GLY A 231 1.35 12.28 -21.83
N ALA A 232 1.52 12.48 -20.51
CA ALA A 232 0.39 12.54 -19.57
C ALA A 232 -0.59 13.69 -19.83
N GLU A 233 -0.14 14.82 -20.38
CA GLU A 233 -0.98 16.00 -20.58
C GLU A 233 -2.13 15.81 -21.58
N VAL A 234 -2.05 14.79 -22.45
CA VAL A 234 -3.19 14.43 -23.33
C VAL A 234 -4.45 14.06 -22.53
N PHE A 235 -4.27 13.53 -21.32
CA PHE A 235 -5.34 13.23 -20.37
C PHE A 235 -5.85 14.47 -19.62
N TYR A 236 -4.95 15.36 -19.19
CA TYR A 236 -5.32 16.47 -18.30
C TYR A 236 -5.77 17.74 -19.04
N THR A 237 -5.24 18.01 -20.23
CA THR A 237 -5.55 19.21 -21.04
C THR A 237 -5.90 18.88 -22.50
N GLY A 238 -5.55 17.68 -22.98
CA GLY A 238 -5.75 17.24 -24.36
C GLY A 238 -7.14 16.67 -24.70
N THR A 239 -7.16 15.78 -25.70
CA THR A 239 -8.36 15.15 -26.28
C THR A 239 -8.81 13.91 -25.53
N LEU A 240 -7.88 13.15 -24.92
CA LEU A 240 -8.19 11.95 -24.14
C LEU A 240 -9.05 12.31 -22.92
N GLY A 241 -8.68 13.38 -22.20
CA GLY A 241 -9.47 13.91 -21.08
C GLY A 241 -10.89 14.29 -21.48
N ARG A 242 -11.06 15.03 -22.57
CA ARG A 242 -12.38 15.42 -23.09
C ARG A 242 -13.23 14.20 -23.45
N THR A 243 -12.62 13.20 -24.10
CA THR A 243 -13.30 11.96 -24.49
C THR A 243 -13.77 11.17 -23.25
N LEU A 244 -12.95 11.10 -22.20
CA LEU A 244 -13.33 10.52 -20.90
C LEU A 244 -14.50 11.28 -20.28
N LEU A 245 -14.40 12.60 -20.17
CA LEU A 245 -15.41 13.47 -19.55
C LEU A 245 -16.76 13.38 -20.25
N GLU A 246 -16.78 13.37 -21.58
CA GLU A 246 -18.00 13.16 -22.37
C GLU A 246 -18.65 11.79 -22.08
N ASP A 247 -17.88 10.71 -21.94
CA ASP A 247 -18.40 9.37 -21.62
C ASP A 247 -19.01 9.31 -20.21
N ILE A 248 -18.42 9.99 -19.22
CA ILE A 248 -18.89 9.95 -17.83
C ILE A 248 -19.95 11.02 -17.52
N ALA A 249 -20.03 12.11 -18.29
CA ALA A 249 -21.14 13.07 -18.22
C ALA A 249 -22.47 12.40 -18.57
N ASN A 250 -22.48 11.53 -19.59
CA ASN A 250 -23.62 10.68 -19.94
C ASN A 250 -24.01 9.68 -18.83
N GLN A 251 -23.14 9.48 -17.83
CA GLN A 251 -23.34 8.63 -16.65
C GLN A 251 -23.58 9.46 -15.36
N GLY A 252 -23.79 10.78 -15.49
CA GLY A 252 -24.13 11.68 -14.40
C GLY A 252 -22.94 12.33 -13.68
N SER A 253 -21.72 12.23 -14.20
CA SER A 253 -20.56 12.90 -13.61
C SER A 253 -20.61 14.42 -13.82
N GLN A 254 -20.09 15.16 -12.85
CA GLN A 254 -19.94 16.62 -12.90
C GLN A 254 -18.47 17.06 -13.11
N LEU A 255 -17.54 16.12 -13.30
CA LEU A 255 -16.15 16.41 -13.60
C LEU A 255 -16.03 17.28 -14.86
N THR A 256 -15.20 18.32 -14.78
CA THR A 256 -14.92 19.25 -15.87
C THR A 256 -13.47 19.12 -16.35
N LEU A 257 -13.19 19.70 -17.53
CA LEU A 257 -11.80 19.78 -18.02
C LEU A 257 -10.94 20.69 -17.14
N GLN A 258 -11.55 21.63 -16.41
CA GLN A 258 -10.83 22.48 -15.47
C GLN A 258 -10.36 21.68 -14.25
N ASP A 259 -11.20 20.78 -13.72
CA ASP A 259 -10.81 19.88 -12.62
C ASP A 259 -9.59 19.04 -12.98
N LEU A 260 -9.60 18.43 -14.18
CA LEU A 260 -8.44 17.70 -14.70
C LEU A 260 -7.22 18.63 -14.88
N ALA A 261 -7.39 19.80 -15.50
CA ALA A 261 -6.30 20.72 -15.77
C ALA A 261 -5.63 21.24 -14.48
N GLU A 262 -6.41 21.52 -13.42
CA GLU A 262 -5.94 22.04 -12.14
C GLU A 262 -5.34 20.99 -11.19
N PHE A 263 -5.64 19.69 -11.37
CA PHE A 263 -5.10 18.63 -10.52
C PHE A 263 -3.56 18.66 -10.48
N GLN A 264 -2.97 18.72 -9.29
CA GLN A 264 -1.51 18.62 -9.13
C GLN A 264 -1.16 17.60 -8.04
N PRO A 265 -0.21 16.69 -8.29
CA PRO A 265 0.31 15.82 -7.25
C PRO A 265 1.09 16.64 -6.23
N GLU A 266 0.90 16.33 -4.96
CA GLU A 266 1.66 16.93 -3.87
C GLU A 266 3.00 16.21 -3.71
N VAL A 267 4.09 16.96 -3.50
CA VAL A 267 5.39 16.37 -3.20
C VAL A 267 5.92 16.91 -1.88
N VAL A 268 6.10 16.00 -0.92
CA VAL A 268 6.38 16.30 0.49
C VAL A 268 7.42 15.32 1.05
N ASP A 269 8.08 15.69 2.14
CA ASP A 269 8.94 14.76 2.88
C ASP A 269 8.08 13.65 3.53
N ALA A 270 8.62 12.44 3.63
CA ALA A 270 7.96 11.34 4.35
C ALA A 270 7.93 11.61 5.87
N LEU A 271 6.89 11.10 6.55
CA LEU A 271 6.92 10.95 8.01
C LEU A 271 8.07 10.00 8.37
N ALA A 272 8.99 10.44 9.22
CA ALA A 272 10.12 9.66 9.69
C ALA A 272 9.97 9.36 11.19
N VAL A 273 9.76 8.09 11.54
CA VAL A 273 9.52 7.64 12.91
C VAL A 273 10.58 6.63 13.35
N PRO A 274 11.41 6.94 14.38
CA PRO A 274 12.41 6.01 14.89
C PRO A 274 11.80 4.75 15.53
N LEU A 275 12.25 3.58 15.07
CA LEU A 275 11.88 2.25 15.55
C LEU A 275 13.16 1.47 15.92
N GLU A 276 13.68 1.76 17.11
CA GLU A 276 14.95 1.19 17.61
C GLU A 276 16.11 1.48 16.63
N ASP A 277 16.73 0.45 16.05
CA ASP A 277 17.82 0.56 15.07
C ASP A 277 17.35 0.97 13.65
N TYR A 278 16.04 1.13 13.44
CA TYR A 278 15.43 1.43 12.13
C TYR A 278 14.69 2.77 12.15
N THR A 279 14.43 3.32 10.96
CA THR A 279 13.50 4.44 10.79
C THR A 279 12.37 3.99 9.87
N LEU A 280 11.13 4.10 10.34
CA LEU A 280 9.94 3.96 9.52
C LEU A 280 9.75 5.24 8.72
N TYR A 281 9.72 5.11 7.39
CA TYR A 281 9.26 6.17 6.50
C TYR A 281 7.86 5.84 5.98
N SER A 282 6.95 6.83 5.99
CA SER A 282 5.58 6.64 5.47
C SER A 282 4.97 7.95 4.94
N PRO A 283 3.96 7.87 4.04
CA PRO A 283 3.21 9.04 3.60
C PRO A 283 2.53 9.81 4.74
N PRO A 284 2.57 11.16 4.74
CA PRO A 284 1.84 11.99 5.68
C PRO A 284 0.31 11.96 5.45
N PRO A 285 -0.50 12.50 6.37
CA PRO A 285 -1.92 12.78 6.13
C PRO A 285 -2.12 13.51 4.79
N PRO A 286 -3.14 13.16 3.99
CA PRO A 286 -4.33 12.37 4.35
C PRO A 286 -4.16 10.84 4.33
N ALA A 287 -2.95 10.31 4.11
CA ALA A 287 -2.66 8.88 4.12
C ALA A 287 -2.46 8.31 5.54
N GLY A 288 -2.61 6.99 5.67
CA GLY A 288 -2.62 6.27 6.96
C GLY A 288 -1.26 6.08 7.66
N GLY A 289 -0.17 6.68 7.17
CA GLY A 289 1.18 6.48 7.73
C GLY A 289 1.28 6.81 9.22
N ALA A 290 0.66 7.91 9.65
CA ALA A 290 0.61 8.32 11.05
C ALA A 290 -0.15 7.33 11.96
N ILE A 291 -1.19 6.65 11.46
CA ILE A 291 -1.90 5.60 12.22
C ILE A 291 -1.02 4.36 12.39
N LEU A 292 -0.25 3.98 11.36
CA LEU A 292 0.75 2.91 11.48
C LEU A 292 1.81 3.27 12.53
N SER A 293 2.29 4.51 12.54
CA SER A 293 3.23 5.01 13.56
C SER A 293 2.65 4.93 14.97
N LEU A 294 1.38 5.33 15.17
CA LEU A 294 0.69 5.21 16.45
C LEU A 294 0.63 3.75 16.94
N ILE A 295 0.22 2.82 16.06
CA ILE A 295 0.13 1.38 16.39
C ILE A 295 1.48 0.86 16.89
N LEU A 296 2.56 1.21 16.19
CA LEU A 296 3.91 0.75 16.54
C LEU A 296 4.42 1.38 17.84
N ASN A 297 4.12 2.66 18.09
CA ASN A 297 4.46 3.33 19.34
C ASN A 297 3.72 2.74 20.56
N VAL A 298 2.44 2.38 20.41
CA VAL A 298 1.67 1.67 21.46
C VAL A 298 2.29 0.29 21.72
N LEU A 299 2.55 -0.49 20.66
CA LEU A 299 3.07 -1.86 20.78
C LEU A 299 4.49 -1.91 21.37
N LYS A 300 5.34 -0.92 21.06
CA LYS A 300 6.67 -0.75 21.63
C LYS A 300 6.63 -0.71 23.17
N GLY A 301 5.61 -0.08 23.75
CA GLY A 301 5.46 0.02 25.20
C GLY A 301 5.29 -1.32 25.92
N PHE A 302 4.86 -2.39 25.24
CA PHE A 302 4.68 -3.72 25.82
C PHE A 302 5.96 -4.59 25.82
N ASN A 303 7.07 -4.10 25.24
CA ASN A 303 8.39 -4.75 25.28
C ASN A 303 8.41 -6.22 24.82
N PHE A 304 7.68 -6.54 23.74
CA PHE A 304 7.70 -7.89 23.16
C PHE A 304 9.09 -8.29 22.67
N SER A 305 9.58 -9.44 23.11
CA SER A 305 10.81 -10.08 22.62
C SER A 305 10.51 -11.37 21.86
N SER A 306 11.39 -11.79 20.95
CA SER A 306 11.29 -13.09 20.26
C SER A 306 11.15 -14.27 21.23
N GLU A 307 11.87 -14.23 22.35
CA GLU A 307 11.81 -15.26 23.40
C GLU A 307 10.47 -15.30 24.16
N SER A 308 9.78 -14.16 24.25
CA SER A 308 8.44 -14.07 24.83
C SER A 308 7.38 -14.58 23.85
N VAL A 309 7.40 -14.11 22.60
CA VAL A 309 6.38 -14.41 21.57
C VAL A 309 6.40 -15.88 21.15
N ALA A 310 7.59 -16.51 21.09
CA ALA A 310 7.74 -17.93 20.77
C ALA A 310 7.07 -18.90 21.78
N ARG A 311 6.58 -18.40 22.92
CA ARG A 311 5.79 -19.19 23.89
C ARG A 311 4.30 -19.01 23.59
N PRO A 312 3.45 -20.05 23.69
CA PRO A 312 2.01 -19.93 23.41
C PRO A 312 1.33 -18.78 24.14
N GLU A 313 1.65 -18.57 25.43
CA GLU A 313 1.13 -17.46 26.24
C GLU A 313 1.57 -16.09 25.71
N GLY A 314 2.84 -15.92 25.32
CA GLY A 314 3.36 -14.67 24.78
C GLY A 314 2.88 -14.38 23.36
N SER A 315 2.65 -15.42 22.55
CA SER A 315 1.96 -15.30 21.26
C SER A 315 0.54 -14.78 21.44
N VAL A 316 -0.26 -15.41 22.31
CA VAL A 316 -1.62 -14.94 22.67
C VAL A 316 -1.58 -13.51 23.20
N ASN A 317 -0.61 -13.18 24.04
CA ASN A 317 -0.43 -11.83 24.59
C ASN A 317 -0.12 -10.79 23.50
N LEU A 318 0.72 -11.13 22.51
CA LEU A 318 0.99 -10.29 21.35
C LEU A 318 -0.27 -10.07 20.50
N TYR A 319 -1.01 -11.14 20.19
CA TYR A 319 -2.26 -11.04 19.43
C TYR A 319 -3.29 -10.15 20.13
N HIS A 320 -3.47 -10.33 21.43
CA HIS A 320 -4.39 -9.52 22.24
C HIS A 320 -4.04 -8.02 22.12
N HIS A 321 -2.82 -7.65 22.48
CA HIS A 321 -2.38 -6.25 22.42
C HIS A 321 -2.38 -5.67 21.00
N LEU A 322 -2.07 -6.47 19.97
CA LEU A 322 -2.19 -6.07 18.57
C LEU A 322 -3.64 -5.77 18.18
N VAL A 323 -4.59 -6.66 18.53
CA VAL A 323 -6.02 -6.47 18.23
C VAL A 323 -6.59 -5.26 18.96
N GLU A 324 -6.31 -5.10 20.26
CA GLU A 324 -6.78 -3.94 21.02
C GLU A 324 -6.17 -2.63 20.49
N THR A 325 -4.87 -2.61 20.20
CA THR A 325 -4.21 -1.45 19.60
C THR A 325 -4.82 -1.08 18.24
N LEU A 326 -5.14 -2.06 17.40
CA LEU A 326 -5.79 -1.84 16.10
C LEU A 326 -7.19 -1.22 16.24
N LYS A 327 -7.98 -1.63 17.25
CA LYS A 327 -9.29 -1.02 17.52
C LYS A 327 -9.16 0.44 17.94
N PHE A 328 -8.27 0.75 18.88
CA PHE A 328 -7.98 2.12 19.30
C PHE A 328 -7.49 2.99 18.15
N ALA A 329 -6.56 2.47 17.35
CA ALA A 329 -6.03 3.14 16.17
C ALA A 329 -7.12 3.41 15.11
N GLY A 330 -8.08 2.50 14.94
CA GLY A 330 -9.26 2.69 14.11
C GLY A 330 -10.08 3.92 14.52
N GLY A 331 -10.28 4.14 15.83
CA GLY A 331 -10.98 5.31 16.37
C GLY A 331 -10.21 6.63 16.28
N GLN A 332 -8.94 6.61 15.87
CA GLN A 332 -8.14 7.83 15.64
C GLN A 332 -8.12 8.28 14.17
N ARG A 333 -8.74 7.54 13.24
CA ARG A 333 -8.70 7.83 11.79
C ARG A 333 -9.28 9.19 11.39
N TRP A 334 -10.20 9.74 12.16
CA TRP A 334 -10.74 11.08 11.95
C TRP A 334 -9.64 12.17 12.02
N ARG A 335 -8.46 11.89 12.59
CA ARG A 335 -7.29 12.79 12.63
C ARG A 335 -6.50 12.86 11.32
N LEU A 336 -6.88 12.11 10.27
CA LEU A 336 -6.18 12.03 8.98
C LEU A 336 -6.72 12.97 7.89
N TRP A 337 -7.39 14.08 8.24
CA TRP A 337 -7.83 15.07 7.24
C TRP A 337 -6.67 15.65 6.41
N ASP A 338 -6.96 16.16 5.21
CA ASP A 338 -5.98 16.88 4.39
C ASP A 338 -5.57 18.19 5.11
N PRO A 339 -4.30 18.34 5.51
CA PRO A 339 -3.78 19.51 6.23
C PRO A 339 -4.08 20.87 5.59
N ARG A 340 -4.28 20.93 4.27
CA ARG A 340 -4.51 22.15 3.50
C ARG A 340 -5.97 22.62 3.60
N SER A 341 -6.90 21.67 3.72
CA SER A 341 -8.33 21.95 3.88
C SER A 341 -8.74 22.10 5.35
N HIS A 342 -8.03 21.43 6.27
CA HIS A 342 -8.32 21.43 7.70
C HIS A 342 -7.05 21.74 8.53
N PRO A 343 -6.52 22.97 8.46
CA PRO A 343 -5.29 23.36 9.17
C PRO A 343 -5.40 23.18 10.69
N ASP A 344 -6.59 23.37 11.27
CA ASP A 344 -6.85 23.20 12.70
C ASP A 344 -6.64 21.74 13.18
N ILE A 345 -6.69 20.76 12.25
CA ILE A 345 -6.51 19.33 12.54
C ILE A 345 -5.02 18.94 12.45
N GLN A 346 -4.13 19.79 11.93
CA GLN A 346 -2.69 19.47 11.81
C GLN A 346 -2.06 19.06 13.15
N ASN A 347 -2.36 19.77 14.24
CA ASN A 347 -1.91 19.41 15.58
C ASN A 347 -2.45 18.03 15.99
N ALA A 348 -3.71 17.75 15.70
CA ALA A 348 -4.34 16.46 15.99
C ALA A 348 -3.77 15.31 15.14
N SER A 349 -3.23 15.58 13.95
CA SER A 349 -2.46 14.61 13.17
C SER A 349 -1.05 14.38 13.73
N GLN A 350 -0.40 15.41 14.30
CA GLN A 350 0.90 15.27 14.96
C GLN A 350 0.81 14.46 16.25
N ASP A 351 -0.32 14.55 16.99
CA ASP A 351 -0.57 13.71 18.18
C ASP A 351 -0.44 12.21 17.89
N LEU A 352 -0.75 11.75 16.66
CA LEU A 352 -0.61 10.35 16.25
C LEU A 352 0.84 9.85 16.29
N LEU A 353 1.80 10.77 16.17
CA LEU A 353 3.24 10.47 16.23
C LEU A 353 3.79 10.61 17.66
N GLY A 354 3.03 11.24 18.56
CA GLY A 354 3.45 11.56 19.93
C GLY A 354 3.35 10.39 20.90
N GLU A 355 4.36 10.26 21.77
CA GLU A 355 4.39 9.21 22.80
C GLU A 355 3.22 9.32 23.81
N ALA A 356 2.72 10.53 24.08
CA ALA A 356 1.65 10.75 25.05
C ALA A 356 0.33 10.06 24.67
N LEU A 357 -0.07 10.10 23.39
CA LEU A 357 -1.26 9.40 22.90
C LEU A 357 -1.06 7.88 22.94
N ALA A 358 0.15 7.41 22.57
CA ALA A 358 0.48 5.99 22.62
C ALA A 358 0.44 5.45 24.06
N GLN A 359 1.02 6.16 25.03
CA GLN A 359 0.97 5.81 26.45
C GLN A 359 -0.46 5.85 27.01
N HIS A 360 -1.28 6.82 26.59
CA HIS A 360 -2.69 6.90 27.00
C HIS A 360 -3.49 5.68 26.52
N ILE A 361 -3.35 5.30 25.25
CA ILE A 361 -3.97 4.08 24.69
C ILE A 361 -3.43 2.84 25.42
N GLN A 362 -2.12 2.77 25.67
CA GLN A 362 -1.49 1.65 26.37
C GLN A 362 -2.12 1.39 27.76
N GLN A 363 -2.43 2.47 28.50
CA GLN A 363 -3.07 2.39 29.82
C GLN A 363 -4.54 1.96 29.78
N GLN A 364 -5.19 2.00 28.61
CA GLN A 364 -6.60 1.61 28.44
C GLN A 364 -6.77 0.16 27.98
N ILE A 365 -5.72 -0.48 27.46
CA ILE A 365 -5.74 -1.89 27.07
C ILE A 365 -5.69 -2.75 28.35
N ASP A 366 -6.84 -3.33 28.71
CA ASP A 366 -6.95 -4.30 29.82
C ASP A 366 -6.85 -5.76 29.30
N ALA A 367 -7.08 -6.75 30.17
CA ALA A 367 -7.03 -8.17 29.81
C ALA A 367 -8.27 -8.66 29.03
N ARG A 368 -9.19 -7.77 28.64
CA ARG A 368 -10.40 -8.06 27.87
C ARG A 368 -10.39 -7.30 26.54
N GLY A 369 -11.23 -7.75 25.61
CA GLY A 369 -11.37 -7.14 24.28
C GLY A 369 -12.81 -7.03 23.81
N ASP A 370 -13.79 -7.24 24.69
CA ASP A 370 -15.23 -7.20 24.43
C ASP A 370 -15.87 -5.84 24.76
N HIS A 371 -15.05 -4.78 24.92
CA HIS A 371 -15.51 -3.43 25.23
C HIS A 371 -16.44 -2.84 24.14
N HIS A 372 -17.36 -1.98 24.56
CA HIS A 372 -18.26 -1.25 23.67
C HIS A 372 -17.49 -0.30 22.72
N LEU A 373 -17.99 -0.04 21.51
CA LEU A 373 -17.32 0.76 20.48
C LEU A 373 -16.85 2.15 20.96
N SER A 374 -17.60 2.77 21.88
CA SER A 374 -17.25 4.06 22.48
C SER A 374 -15.94 4.05 23.28
N HIS A 375 -15.50 2.89 23.82
CA HIS A 375 -14.22 2.74 24.50
C HIS A 375 -13.05 3.06 23.55
N TYR A 376 -13.14 2.56 22.33
CA TYR A 376 -12.13 2.76 21.28
C TYR A 376 -12.34 4.03 20.46
N SER A 377 -13.34 4.88 20.79
CA SER A 377 -13.80 6.00 19.95
C SER A 377 -14.27 5.60 18.55
N LEU A 378 -14.87 4.41 18.41
CA LEU A 378 -15.41 3.91 17.14
C LEU A 378 -16.88 4.31 16.94
N ALA A 379 -17.23 4.79 15.75
CA ALA A 379 -18.58 5.23 15.41
C ALA A 379 -19.53 4.10 14.95
N GLY A 380 -19.02 2.92 14.61
CA GLY A 380 -19.82 1.80 14.10
C GLY A 380 -19.01 0.53 13.88
N ALA A 381 -19.70 -0.56 13.51
CA ALA A 381 -19.07 -1.81 13.07
C ALA A 381 -18.66 -1.70 11.60
N TRP A 382 -17.43 -2.10 11.28
CA TRP A 382 -16.82 -1.87 9.97
C TRP A 382 -17.26 -2.92 8.93
N GLY A 383 -17.89 -2.44 7.84
CA GLY A 383 -18.39 -3.29 6.76
C GLY A 383 -17.45 -3.34 5.56
N HIS A 384 -16.85 -4.51 5.34
CA HIS A 384 -16.17 -4.96 4.09
C HIS A 384 -14.83 -4.29 3.77
N GLY A 385 -13.76 -5.10 3.69
CA GLY A 385 -12.44 -4.61 3.28
C GLY A 385 -12.34 -4.40 1.77
N MET A 386 -11.79 -3.25 1.39
CA MET A 386 -11.55 -2.75 0.04
C MET A 386 -10.17 -3.22 -0.48
N GLY A 387 -9.92 -3.14 -1.79
CA GLY A 387 -8.75 -3.75 -2.40
C GLY A 387 -7.95 -2.79 -3.27
N THR A 388 -6.78 -2.37 -2.80
CA THR A 388 -5.82 -1.56 -3.56
C THR A 388 -4.70 -2.45 -4.13
N ALA A 389 -3.84 -1.89 -4.98
CA ALA A 389 -2.67 -2.59 -5.52
C ALA A 389 -1.36 -1.95 -5.07
N HIS A 390 -0.26 -2.71 -5.13
CA HIS A 390 1.06 -2.20 -4.73
C HIS A 390 2.22 -2.76 -5.54
N VAL A 391 3.24 -1.91 -5.69
CA VAL A 391 4.53 -2.29 -6.23
C VAL A 391 5.64 -1.83 -5.29
N SER A 392 6.49 -2.76 -4.88
CA SER A 392 7.78 -2.50 -4.23
C SER A 392 8.92 -2.77 -5.20
N VAL A 393 9.86 -1.83 -5.32
CA VAL A 393 11.06 -1.97 -6.14
C VAL A 393 12.30 -1.63 -5.32
N LEU A 394 13.34 -2.45 -5.46
CA LEU A 394 14.70 -2.16 -4.98
C LEU A 394 15.65 -2.17 -6.18
N GLY A 395 16.33 -1.06 -6.42
CA GLY A 395 17.36 -0.90 -7.45
C GLY A 395 18.73 -1.40 -7.02
N GLU A 396 19.60 -1.61 -8.01
CA GLU A 396 21.00 -2.03 -7.81
C GLU A 396 21.87 -0.94 -7.16
N ASP A 397 21.49 0.33 -7.30
CA ASP A 397 22.10 1.46 -6.58
C ASP A 397 21.66 1.54 -5.11
N GLY A 398 20.72 0.69 -4.69
CA GLY A 398 20.11 0.68 -3.36
C GLY A 398 18.94 1.66 -3.20
N SER A 399 18.58 2.43 -4.24
CA SER A 399 17.38 3.27 -4.20
C SER A 399 16.13 2.38 -4.24
N ALA A 400 15.06 2.79 -3.56
CA ALA A 400 13.87 1.98 -3.37
C ALA A 400 12.59 2.78 -3.58
N VAL A 401 11.54 2.10 -4.06
CA VAL A 401 10.22 2.69 -4.30
C VAL A 401 9.16 1.77 -3.71
N ALA A 402 8.30 2.35 -2.89
CA ALA A 402 7.05 1.76 -2.42
C ALA A 402 5.91 2.57 -3.02
N ALA A 403 5.11 1.96 -3.90
CA ALA A 403 4.03 2.66 -4.61
C ALA A 403 2.70 1.93 -4.41
N THR A 404 1.74 2.62 -3.78
CA THR A 404 0.37 2.12 -3.59
C THR A 404 -0.57 2.89 -4.49
N SER A 405 -1.42 2.18 -5.22
CA SER A 405 -2.34 2.75 -6.20
C SER A 405 -3.74 2.16 -6.02
N THR A 406 -4.78 2.95 -6.28
CA THR A 406 -6.17 2.54 -6.06
C THR A 406 -7.21 3.27 -6.92
N ILE A 407 -8.39 2.65 -7.05
CA ILE A 407 -9.67 3.27 -7.44
C ILE A 407 -10.70 3.21 -6.29
N ASN A 408 -10.22 3.10 -5.05
CA ASN A 408 -10.92 2.80 -3.79
C ASN A 408 -11.52 1.38 -3.69
N THR A 409 -12.84 1.27 -3.87
CA THR A 409 -13.56 -0.01 -3.73
C THR A 409 -13.37 -0.91 -4.96
N PRO A 410 -13.72 -2.21 -4.92
CA PRO A 410 -13.61 -3.07 -6.09
C PRO A 410 -14.37 -2.51 -7.32
N PHE A 411 -13.64 -2.18 -8.38
CA PHE A 411 -14.12 -1.50 -9.60
C PHE A 411 -14.60 -0.04 -9.42
N GLY A 412 -14.21 0.60 -8.31
CA GLY A 412 -14.45 2.03 -8.05
C GLY A 412 -15.92 2.41 -8.09
N ALA A 413 -16.26 3.46 -8.84
CA ALA A 413 -17.66 3.91 -9.00
C ALA A 413 -18.56 2.93 -9.76
N MET A 414 -18.05 1.76 -10.17
CA MET A 414 -18.65 0.82 -11.12
C MET A 414 -18.86 1.42 -12.51
N LEU A 415 -18.07 2.42 -12.90
CA LEU A 415 -18.22 3.18 -14.14
C LEU A 415 -17.01 3.04 -15.07
N TYR A 416 -17.31 3.05 -16.37
CA TYR A 416 -16.39 2.79 -17.46
C TYR A 416 -16.60 3.79 -18.60
N SER A 417 -15.52 4.29 -19.18
CA SER A 417 -15.54 5.04 -20.44
C SER A 417 -15.26 4.09 -21.60
N PRO A 418 -16.25 3.75 -22.45
CA PRO A 418 -16.04 2.82 -23.56
C PRO A 418 -15.09 3.34 -24.64
N ARG A 419 -14.93 4.66 -24.81
CA ARG A 419 -13.99 5.22 -25.81
C ARG A 419 -12.54 5.25 -25.33
N THR A 420 -12.30 5.46 -24.03
CA THR A 420 -10.93 5.51 -23.47
C THR A 420 -10.48 4.20 -22.82
N GLY A 421 -11.42 3.31 -22.49
CA GLY A 421 -11.14 2.07 -21.78
C GLY A 421 -10.84 2.27 -20.29
N ILE A 422 -11.09 3.45 -19.71
CA ILE A 422 -10.75 3.78 -18.32
C ILE A 422 -11.91 3.44 -17.36
N LEU A 423 -11.58 2.82 -16.22
CA LEU A 423 -12.45 2.66 -15.06
C LEU A 423 -12.23 3.81 -14.08
N LEU A 424 -13.29 4.28 -13.42
CA LEU A 424 -13.25 5.46 -12.56
C LEU A 424 -13.32 5.08 -11.08
N ASN A 425 -12.52 5.76 -10.24
CA ASN A 425 -12.55 5.65 -8.79
C ASN A 425 -13.90 6.02 -8.17
N ASN A 426 -14.07 5.62 -6.90
CA ASN A 426 -15.03 6.23 -5.99
C ASN A 426 -14.38 6.79 -4.72
N GLU A 427 -13.28 7.52 -4.89
CA GLU A 427 -12.44 8.00 -3.79
C GLU A 427 -13.16 9.00 -2.87
N LEU A 428 -14.22 9.69 -3.33
CA LEU A 428 -14.99 10.58 -2.47
C LEU A 428 -15.78 9.83 -1.38
N LEU A 429 -15.94 8.52 -1.50
CA LEU A 429 -16.51 7.67 -0.45
C LEU A 429 -15.67 7.73 0.84
N ASP A 430 -14.36 8.03 0.75
CA ASP A 430 -13.46 8.22 1.89
C ASP A 430 -13.93 9.29 2.88
N LEU A 431 -14.65 10.30 2.38
CA LEU A 431 -15.16 11.40 3.20
C LEU A 431 -16.21 10.91 4.20
N CYS A 432 -16.91 9.82 3.91
CA CYS A 432 -17.89 9.21 4.81
C CYS A 432 -17.28 8.76 6.14
N TRP A 433 -16.02 8.30 6.14
CA TRP A 433 -15.35 7.75 7.34
C TRP A 433 -14.54 8.79 8.13
N ARG A 434 -14.45 10.03 7.64
CA ARG A 434 -13.66 11.11 8.26
C ARG A 434 -14.49 12.05 9.13
N ARG A 435 -15.82 11.91 9.14
CA ARG A 435 -16.73 12.65 10.03
C ARG A 435 -16.37 12.36 11.48
N SER A 436 -16.08 13.40 12.27
CA SER A 436 -15.90 13.26 13.71
C SER A 436 -17.15 12.61 14.31
N PRO A 437 -17.03 11.60 15.19
CA PRO A 437 -18.08 11.32 16.15
C PRO A 437 -18.38 12.61 16.90
N ASP A 438 -19.66 12.92 17.15
CA ASP A 438 -20.03 14.19 17.80
C ASP A 438 -19.28 14.36 19.14
N SER A 439 -18.77 15.56 19.36
CA SER A 439 -17.75 15.90 20.37
C SER A 439 -17.99 15.29 21.76
N ARG A 440 -16.93 14.75 22.42
CA ARG A 440 -16.60 14.90 23.86
C ARG A 440 -15.51 13.98 24.45
N VAL A 441 -14.56 13.43 23.67
CA VAL A 441 -13.29 12.93 24.26
C VAL A 441 -12.08 13.39 23.46
N THR A 442 -11.62 14.59 23.76
CA THR A 442 -10.22 14.98 23.56
C THR A 442 -9.84 15.70 24.85
N PRO A 443 -8.77 15.29 25.56
CA PRO A 443 -8.27 16.08 26.68
C PRO A 443 -7.93 17.47 26.16
N LEU A 444 -8.49 18.51 26.77
CA LEU A 444 -7.98 19.86 26.56
C LEU A 444 -6.50 19.86 26.97
N PRO A 445 -5.60 20.52 26.21
CA PRO A 445 -4.25 20.79 26.69
C PRO A 445 -4.36 21.47 28.06
N GLY A 446 -3.63 20.93 29.05
CA GLY A 446 -3.89 21.23 30.46
C GLY A 446 -4.00 22.71 30.76
N GLU A 447 -5.05 23.10 31.49
CA GLU A 447 -5.25 24.47 31.95
C GLU A 447 -4.09 24.87 32.87
N THR A 448 -3.10 25.57 32.32
CA THR A 448 -2.17 26.36 33.12
C THR A 448 -2.90 27.62 33.58
N GLU A 449 -3.29 27.65 34.86
CA GLU A 449 -3.83 28.86 35.49
C GLU A 449 -2.79 29.99 35.46
N ASP A 450 -3.05 31.03 34.67
CA ASP A 450 -2.41 32.35 34.81
C ASP A 450 -3.47 33.36 35.33
N PRO A 451 -3.33 33.86 36.57
CA PRO A 451 -4.41 34.55 37.28
C PRO A 451 -4.61 36.02 36.88
N THR A 452 -4.67 36.36 35.57
CA THR A 452 -5.13 37.68 35.11
C THR A 452 -5.97 37.64 33.83
N GLY A 453 -7.28 37.41 33.96
CA GLY A 453 -8.20 37.34 32.83
C GLY A 453 -8.33 38.64 32.01
N LYS A 454 -7.69 38.68 30.83
CA LYS A 454 -8.01 39.62 29.73
C LYS A 454 -7.85 38.95 28.36
N LYS A 455 -8.92 38.95 27.56
CA LYS A 455 -8.86 38.62 26.12
C LYS A 455 -8.03 39.66 25.35
N ARG A 456 -7.28 39.21 24.34
CA ARG A 456 -6.75 40.06 23.25
C ARG A 456 -6.87 39.33 21.91
N GLU A 457 -7.50 39.99 20.96
CA GLU A 457 -7.29 39.72 19.52
C GLU A 457 -5.97 40.37 19.08
N GLY A 458 -5.29 39.81 18.07
CA GLY A 458 -4.02 40.36 17.58
C GLY A 458 -3.57 39.80 16.23
N ARG A 459 -3.33 40.69 15.26
CA ARG A 459 -2.97 40.40 13.87
C ARG A 459 -1.56 39.80 13.68
N GLN A 460 -1.47 38.81 12.79
CA GLN A 460 -0.57 38.71 11.63
C GLN A 460 0.70 39.62 11.60
N ALA A 461 1.90 39.00 11.61
CA ALA A 461 3.06 39.25 10.71
C ALA A 461 4.37 38.65 11.26
N GLY A 462 5.26 38.15 10.38
CA GLY A 462 6.65 37.78 10.75
C GLY A 462 7.31 36.83 9.74
N ARG A 463 8.48 37.20 9.19
CA ARG A 463 9.20 36.48 8.13
C ARG A 463 10.64 36.14 8.55
N CYS A 464 11.22 35.16 7.86
CA CYS A 464 12.67 34.94 7.61
C CYS A 464 13.56 34.21 8.66
N SER A 465 13.87 32.95 8.32
CA SER A 465 15.23 32.43 7.99
C SER A 465 16.38 32.50 9.00
N LEU A 466 16.99 31.33 9.28
CA LEU A 466 18.36 30.99 8.84
C LEU A 466 18.70 29.50 9.12
N ALA A 467 19.73 28.98 8.44
CA ALA A 467 20.21 27.58 8.47
C ALA A 467 21.69 27.53 8.95
N PRO A 468 22.47 26.45 8.74
CA PRO A 468 22.30 25.04 9.12
C PRO A 468 23.46 24.53 10.03
N GLY A 469 23.43 23.26 10.48
CA GLY A 469 24.57 22.58 11.10
C GLY A 469 24.50 21.05 10.96
N PRO A 470 25.55 20.35 10.49
CA PRO A 470 25.47 18.91 10.15
C PRO A 470 26.05 17.98 11.22
N ALA A 471 25.53 16.74 11.29
CA ALA A 471 26.19 15.59 11.89
C ALA A 471 25.80 14.30 11.11
N PRO A 472 26.70 13.31 10.96
CA PRO A 472 26.46 12.14 10.10
C PRO A 472 25.81 10.98 10.85
N LEU A 473 24.95 10.22 10.16
CA LEU A 473 24.40 8.93 10.61
C LEU A 473 24.51 7.86 9.51
N PRO A 474 24.50 6.55 9.87
CA PRO A 474 24.93 5.48 8.97
C PRO A 474 23.84 5.02 7.98
N ARG A 475 24.28 4.20 7.01
CA ARG A 475 23.49 3.70 5.87
C ARG A 475 22.30 2.83 6.33
N PRO A 476 21.06 3.10 5.89
CA PRO A 476 19.92 2.21 6.13
C PRO A 476 19.93 0.99 5.20
N ALA A 477 19.27 -0.09 5.62
CA ALA A 477 19.00 -1.27 4.81
C ALA A 477 17.65 -1.15 4.06
N PRO A 478 17.41 -1.93 2.99
CA PRO A 478 16.20 -1.78 2.17
C PRO A 478 14.90 -2.06 2.93
N VAL A 479 13.90 -1.20 2.68
CA VAL A 479 12.54 -1.32 3.21
C VAL A 479 11.64 -1.89 2.11
N CYS A 480 11.08 -3.07 2.35
CA CYS A 480 10.01 -3.63 1.51
C CYS A 480 8.66 -3.38 2.18
N THR A 481 7.65 -3.02 1.39
CA THR A 481 6.26 -2.81 1.82
C THR A 481 5.33 -3.81 1.14
N ALA A 482 4.20 -4.09 1.78
CA ALA A 482 3.13 -4.92 1.23
C ALA A 482 1.79 -4.21 1.42
N VAL A 483 0.77 -4.59 0.67
CA VAL A 483 -0.55 -3.95 0.73
C VAL A 483 -1.65 -4.96 1.00
N ASN A 484 -2.60 -4.50 1.80
CA ASN A 484 -3.99 -4.86 1.65
C ASN A 484 -4.83 -3.68 2.17
N GLY A 485 -5.93 -3.36 1.48
CA GLY A 485 -6.89 -2.39 1.99
C GLY A 485 -7.57 -2.93 3.24
N ASP A 486 -7.25 -2.35 4.39
CA ASP A 486 -7.87 -2.59 5.70
C ASP A 486 -8.02 -4.04 6.20
N ARG A 487 -7.23 -4.98 5.66
CA ARG A 487 -7.16 -6.37 6.14
C ARG A 487 -5.74 -6.91 6.18
N ASN A 488 -5.04 -6.71 7.28
CA ASN A 488 -3.91 -7.56 7.67
C ASN A 488 -3.79 -7.59 9.20
N GLY A 489 -4.25 -8.68 9.81
CA GLY A 489 -4.09 -8.99 11.22
C GLY A 489 -3.66 -10.45 11.40
N GLY A 490 -2.35 -10.72 11.35
CA GLY A 490 -1.77 -12.03 11.64
C GLY A 490 -0.37 -12.30 11.05
N VAL A 491 0.68 -11.99 11.83
CA VAL A 491 2.00 -12.70 11.93
C VAL A 491 2.81 -12.95 10.63
N VAL A 492 3.96 -12.29 10.35
CA VAL A 492 5.28 -12.39 11.01
C VAL A 492 6.21 -11.22 10.60
N TRP A 493 6.95 -10.60 11.53
CA TRP A 493 7.95 -9.55 11.26
C TRP A 493 9.10 -9.95 10.31
N ARG A 494 9.11 -9.42 9.07
CA ARG A 494 10.26 -8.68 8.45
C ARG A 494 9.86 -8.08 7.09
N VAL A 495 8.94 -7.12 7.13
CA VAL A 495 8.50 -6.22 6.05
C VAL A 495 8.09 -4.93 6.79
N LEU A 496 8.63 -3.77 6.42
CA LEU A 496 8.36 -2.50 7.13
C LEU A 496 7.53 -1.58 6.23
N ALA A 497 6.51 -0.93 6.81
CA ALA A 497 5.78 0.23 6.25
C ALA A 497 4.55 0.03 5.33
N GLY A 498 3.68 -0.96 5.57
CA GLY A 498 2.40 -1.08 4.85
C GLY A 498 1.32 -1.87 5.63
N SER A 499 0.73 -1.26 6.65
CA SER A 499 -0.09 -1.90 7.71
C SER A 499 0.65 -2.96 8.54
N ALA A 500 0.30 -3.09 9.83
CA ALA A 500 1.04 -3.86 10.82
C ALA A 500 0.38 -5.21 11.17
N ALA A 501 1.16 -6.30 11.21
CA ALA A 501 0.91 -7.48 12.06
C ALA A 501 2.15 -8.41 12.26
N ALA A 502 2.26 -9.03 13.44
CA ALA A 502 3.47 -9.63 14.04
C ALA A 502 3.21 -11.00 14.71
N GLY A 503 4.16 -11.91 14.99
CA GLY A 503 5.62 -12.09 14.76
C GLY A 503 6.02 -13.57 15.05
N ASP A 504 6.92 -14.24 14.27
CA ASP A 504 7.70 -15.47 14.62
C ASP A 504 8.42 -16.25 13.46
N THR A 505 9.60 -16.83 13.75
CA THR A 505 10.66 -17.12 12.75
C THR A 505 11.09 -18.59 12.60
N HIS A 506 11.22 -19.08 11.35
CA HIS A 506 12.38 -19.81 10.78
C HIS A 506 12.01 -20.66 9.53
N LEU A 507 11.76 -20.02 8.37
CA LEU A 507 11.69 -20.71 7.07
C LEU A 507 11.96 -19.73 5.90
N ALA A 508 12.38 -20.29 4.76
CA ALA A 508 12.70 -19.57 3.53
C ALA A 508 11.51 -18.76 2.98
N SER A 509 11.78 -17.74 2.16
CA SER A 509 10.81 -16.75 1.65
C SER A 509 9.58 -17.32 0.93
N SER A 510 9.61 -18.57 0.47
CA SER A 510 8.48 -19.25 -0.15
C SER A 510 7.36 -19.65 0.82
N SER A 511 7.63 -19.88 2.11
CA SER A 511 6.65 -20.51 3.02
C SER A 511 5.59 -19.55 3.61
N ARG A 512 5.80 -18.23 3.52
CA ARG A 512 5.00 -17.22 4.25
C ARG A 512 3.59 -16.96 3.69
N ARG A 513 3.17 -17.68 2.65
CA ARG A 513 1.84 -17.54 2.01
C ARG A 513 0.79 -18.53 2.54
N ALA A 514 1.14 -19.42 3.46
CA ALA A 514 0.26 -20.48 3.94
C ALA A 514 0.23 -20.56 5.48
N THR A 515 -0.53 -19.66 6.11
CA THR A 515 -0.85 -19.73 7.54
C THR A 515 -2.33 -19.38 7.73
N SER A 516 -3.05 -20.15 8.55
CA SER A 516 -4.51 -20.01 8.70
C SER A 516 -4.91 -18.72 9.41
N ILE A 517 -5.82 -17.96 8.81
CA ILE A 517 -6.40 -16.73 9.37
C ILE A 517 -7.69 -17.08 10.12
N ILE A 518 -7.77 -16.70 11.41
CA ILE A 518 -8.99 -16.79 12.21
C ILE A 518 -9.64 -15.39 12.24
N HIS A 519 -10.95 -15.31 12.02
CA HIS A 519 -11.70 -14.06 12.06
C HIS A 519 -12.92 -14.22 12.98
N GLY A 520 -13.05 -13.33 13.97
CA GLY A 520 -14.25 -13.23 14.80
C GLY A 520 -14.99 -11.92 14.50
N PRO A 521 -16.13 -11.93 13.79
CA PRO A 521 -17.05 -10.80 13.80
C PRO A 521 -17.77 -10.69 15.15
N LEU A 522 -17.88 -9.47 15.68
CA LEU A 522 -18.73 -9.17 16.83
C LEU A 522 -20.21 -9.22 16.41
N HIS A 523 -20.79 -10.43 16.35
CA HIS A 523 -22.23 -10.59 16.27
C HIS A 523 -22.87 -10.33 17.64
N LEU A 524 -23.59 -9.22 17.75
CA LEU A 524 -24.56 -8.99 18.83
C LEU A 524 -25.85 -9.76 18.54
N ASP A 525 -25.80 -11.09 18.63
CA ASP A 525 -27.01 -11.88 18.70
C ASP A 525 -27.64 -11.69 20.09
N GLN A 526 -28.83 -11.11 20.11
CA GLN A 526 -29.62 -10.95 21.32
C GLN A 526 -30.07 -12.33 21.82
N CYS A 527 -29.36 -12.90 22.80
CA CYS A 527 -29.82 -14.08 23.54
C CYS A 527 -31.06 -13.74 24.39
N SER A 528 -32.22 -13.68 23.76
CA SER A 528 -33.50 -13.74 24.46
C SER A 528 -33.66 -15.11 25.12
N SER A 529 -34.13 -15.09 26.37
CA SER A 529 -34.25 -16.25 27.25
C SER A 529 -35.12 -17.37 26.67
N GLY A 530 -34.59 -18.61 26.61
CA GLY A 530 -35.34 -19.79 26.17
C GLY A 530 -34.73 -21.12 26.63
N VAL A 531 -35.11 -21.59 27.82
CA VAL A 531 -34.65 -22.87 28.37
C VAL A 531 -35.32 -24.05 27.65
N LYS A 532 -34.52 -24.99 27.11
CA LYS A 532 -34.71 -26.45 27.28
C LYS A 532 -33.56 -27.28 26.69
N ALA A 533 -33.20 -28.35 27.40
CA ALA A 533 -32.18 -29.32 27.01
C ALA A 533 -32.73 -30.39 26.05
N GLY A 534 -31.85 -31.06 25.31
CA GLY A 534 -32.18 -32.27 24.54
C GLY A 534 -31.02 -32.78 23.68
N ASP A 535 -30.57 -34.01 23.94
CA ASP A 535 -29.49 -34.67 23.20
C ASP A 535 -29.83 -34.97 21.73
N ARG A 536 -28.81 -34.86 20.85
CA ARG A 536 -28.52 -35.92 19.87
C ARG A 536 -27.17 -35.79 19.16
N TRP A 537 -26.39 -36.88 19.19
CA TRP A 537 -25.25 -37.14 18.31
C TRP A 537 -25.69 -37.94 17.07
N GLY A 538 -25.06 -37.71 15.89
CA GLY A 538 -24.85 -38.78 14.89
C GLY A 538 -25.03 -38.47 13.39
N TRP A 539 -24.03 -38.92 12.59
CA TRP A 539 -24.01 -39.47 11.20
C TRP A 539 -24.90 -38.82 10.09
N TRP A 540 -24.50 -38.65 8.82
CA TRP A 540 -23.43 -39.16 7.92
C TRP A 540 -22.82 -37.99 7.08
N GLY A 541 -21.83 -38.10 6.17
CA GLY A 541 -20.97 -39.20 5.68
C GLY A 541 -20.14 -38.76 4.44
N ALA A 542 -19.03 -39.44 4.17
CA ALA A 542 -18.02 -39.10 3.15
C ALA A 542 -18.48 -39.22 1.67
N HIS A 543 -17.72 -38.62 0.74
CA HIS A 543 -16.97 -39.40 -0.27
C HIS A 543 -15.89 -38.61 -1.04
N HIS A 544 -14.62 -38.98 -0.83
CA HIS A 544 -13.55 -38.86 -1.82
C HIS A 544 -13.66 -39.99 -2.85
N PRO A 545 -12.98 -39.84 -4.00
CA PRO A 545 -12.04 -40.88 -4.43
C PRO A 545 -10.64 -40.34 -4.71
N CYS A 546 -9.63 -41.16 -4.44
CA CYS A 546 -8.23 -40.94 -4.80
C CYS A 546 -7.79 -41.97 -5.86
N CYS A 547 -6.72 -41.60 -6.59
CA CYS A 547 -5.59 -42.42 -7.07
C CYS A 547 -5.27 -42.29 -8.57
N GLY A 548 -3.99 -42.10 -8.88
CA GLY A 548 -3.45 -41.97 -10.25
C GLY A 548 -2.01 -41.44 -10.24
N SER A 549 -1.06 -42.24 -9.77
CA SER A 549 0.34 -41.84 -9.56
C SER A 549 1.15 -41.63 -10.85
N GLY A 550 1.93 -40.55 -10.91
CA GLY A 550 3.02 -40.36 -11.87
C GLY A 550 4.27 -39.81 -11.18
N HIS A 551 5.31 -40.64 -11.01
CA HIS A 551 6.54 -40.22 -10.34
C HIS A 551 7.43 -39.37 -11.24
N HIS A 552 7.81 -38.17 -10.77
CA HIS A 552 9.18 -37.69 -10.96
C HIS A 552 9.70 -37.03 -9.67
N LYS A 553 10.82 -37.54 -9.17
CA LYS A 553 11.54 -36.98 -8.02
C LYS A 553 12.47 -35.87 -8.50
N GLN A 554 12.36 -34.69 -7.90
CA GLN A 554 13.44 -33.69 -7.73
C GLN A 554 13.00 -32.78 -6.56
N ALA A 555 13.44 -33.09 -5.33
CA ALA A 555 14.67 -32.53 -4.78
C ALA A 555 14.59 -31.01 -4.55
N MET A 556 13.74 -30.58 -3.61
CA MET A 556 13.81 -29.23 -3.04
C MET A 556 15.04 -29.12 -2.15
N ALA A 557 16.17 -28.72 -2.74
CA ALA A 557 17.29 -28.17 -1.98
C ALA A 557 16.94 -26.72 -1.61
N TRP A 558 17.20 -26.38 -0.35
CA TRP A 558 16.85 -25.09 0.24
C TRP A 558 17.80 -23.97 -0.14
N LEU A 559 17.29 -22.74 -0.04
CA LEU A 559 17.76 -21.67 0.85
C LEU A 559 16.89 -20.42 0.64
#